data_AF-A0A2K9LUE6-F1
#
_entry.id   AF-A0A2K9LUE6-F1
#
_cell.length_a   1.000
_cell.length_b   1.000
_cell.length_c   1.000
_cell.angle_alpha   90.00
_cell.angle_beta   90.00
_cell.angle_gamma   90.00
#
_symmetry.space_group_name_H-M   'P 1'
#
loop_
_entity.id
_entity.type
_entity.pdbx_description
1 polymer ?
#
loop_
_entity_poly.entity_id
_entity_poly.type
_entity_poly.pdbx_seq_one_letter_code
_entity_poly.pdbx_strand_id
1 'polypeptide(L)'
;MQNKKNFKQYIDEISTDWFKKFINEKIDIFRNGFLEDNDQGFGDFKPDVNVTSYILNKVKADIESISNYNEIKKFISKYSLNVDGKEDLKSAGDAAQLELIETIQKNPDNIQEKITELIMKMQINNITKNLEKSLNVIEILASKLGEDTAIEDIEYEDLIYILDNNLQKSLDKIRRWNLENPKHSEFYEEEMKILESDADFDKKKEASEIIEHFFSNVIGEEIDEKEMEDIDVENLNERSKIIVFNKGIMISEELRGKIELISIIYKNSDLFKKNNA
;
A
#
# COMPACT_ATOMS: atom_id res chain seq x y z
N MET A 1 -12.21 -38.85 4.99
CA MET A 1 -11.29 -37.94 5.71
C MET A 1 -11.38 -36.59 5.01
N GLN A 2 -12.08 -35.62 5.58
CA GLN A 2 -11.95 -34.23 5.13
C GLN A 2 -10.55 -33.76 5.51
N ASN A 3 -9.79 -33.20 4.56
CA ASN A 3 -8.54 -32.53 4.87
C ASN A 3 -8.87 -31.39 5.81
N LYS A 4 -8.56 -31.54 7.11
CA LYS A 4 -8.64 -30.45 8.08
C LYS A 4 -7.56 -29.45 7.69
N LYS A 5 -7.98 -28.34 7.10
CA LYS A 5 -7.10 -27.24 6.72
C LYS A 5 -6.55 -26.61 8.00
N ASN A 6 -5.24 -26.43 8.07
CA ASN A 6 -4.62 -25.72 9.19
C ASN A 6 -4.60 -24.21 8.92
N PHE A 7 -4.30 -23.42 9.96
CA PHE A 7 -4.33 -21.97 9.88
C PHE A 7 -3.36 -21.43 8.83
N LYS A 8 -2.17 -22.05 8.70
CA LYS A 8 -1.19 -21.72 7.66
C LYS A 8 -1.74 -21.81 6.24
N GLN A 9 -2.37 -22.91 5.89
CA GLN A 9 -3.00 -23.07 4.57
C GLN A 9 -4.08 -22.02 4.33
N TYR A 10 -4.81 -21.62 5.37
CA TYR A 10 -5.84 -20.60 5.29
C TYR A 10 -5.27 -19.21 5.02
N ILE A 11 -4.26 -18.79 5.79
CA ILE A 11 -3.61 -17.50 5.58
C ILE A 11 -2.84 -17.46 4.27
N ASP A 12 -2.21 -18.55 3.84
CA ASP A 12 -1.50 -18.62 2.55
C ASP A 12 -2.46 -18.38 1.38
N GLU A 13 -3.61 -19.04 1.36
CA GLU A 13 -4.62 -18.86 0.31
C GLU A 13 -5.18 -17.42 0.30
N ILE A 14 -5.69 -16.94 1.44
CA ILE A 14 -6.31 -15.61 1.52
C ILE A 14 -5.31 -14.49 1.22
N SER A 15 -4.11 -14.55 1.79
CA SER A 15 -3.10 -13.51 1.58
C SER A 15 -2.60 -13.50 0.15
N THR A 16 -2.45 -14.67 -0.49
CA THR A 16 -2.01 -14.76 -1.89
C THR A 16 -3.07 -14.18 -2.84
N ASP A 17 -4.33 -14.59 -2.68
CA ASP A 17 -5.42 -14.10 -3.52
C ASP A 17 -5.62 -12.59 -3.37
N TRP A 18 -5.64 -12.10 -2.13
CA TRP A 18 -5.70 -10.66 -1.85
C TRP A 18 -4.49 -9.93 -2.46
N PHE A 19 -3.28 -10.41 -2.21
CA PHE A 19 -2.06 -9.73 -2.66
C PHE A 19 -2.03 -9.61 -4.18
N LYS A 20 -2.28 -10.70 -4.91
CA LYS A 20 -2.30 -10.71 -6.37
C LYS A 20 -3.33 -9.74 -6.92
N LYS A 21 -4.53 -9.71 -6.34
CA LYS A 21 -5.58 -8.79 -6.78
C LYS A 21 -5.18 -7.33 -6.52
N PHE A 22 -4.79 -7.01 -5.28
CA PHE A 22 -4.50 -5.65 -4.85
C PHE A 22 -3.30 -5.06 -5.60
N ILE A 23 -2.20 -5.81 -5.74
CA ILE A 23 -1.01 -5.30 -6.42
C ILE A 23 -1.25 -5.10 -7.93
N ASN A 24 -2.02 -5.98 -8.58
CA ASN A 24 -2.35 -5.81 -10.00
C ASN A 24 -3.21 -4.57 -10.22
N GLU A 25 -4.19 -4.33 -9.34
CA GLU A 25 -4.99 -3.11 -9.37
C GLU A 25 -4.12 -1.86 -9.26
N LYS A 26 -3.21 -1.82 -8.27
CA LYS A 26 -2.28 -0.71 -8.08
C LYS A 26 -1.33 -0.51 -9.26
N ILE A 27 -0.83 -1.60 -9.85
CA ILE A 27 -0.01 -1.55 -11.06
C ILE A 27 -0.79 -0.99 -12.25
N ASP A 28 -2.05 -1.39 -12.42
CA ASP A 28 -2.87 -0.94 -13.54
C ASP A 28 -3.28 0.53 -13.38
N ILE A 29 -3.62 0.97 -12.17
CA ILE A 29 -3.83 2.40 -11.86
C ILE A 29 -2.58 3.22 -12.18
N PHE A 30 -1.42 2.77 -11.70
CA PHE A 30 -0.16 3.44 -11.97
C PHE A 30 0.16 3.46 -13.46
N ARG A 31 -0.03 2.35 -14.18
CA ARG A 31 0.20 2.28 -15.63
C ARG A 31 -0.66 3.28 -16.38
N ASN A 32 -1.94 3.35 -16.06
CA ASN A 32 -2.87 4.24 -16.74
C ASN A 32 -2.50 5.70 -16.45
N GLY A 33 -2.32 6.08 -15.18
CA GLY A 33 -1.88 7.44 -14.82
C GLY A 33 -0.53 7.81 -15.45
N PHE A 34 0.46 6.92 -15.38
CA PHE A 34 1.80 7.19 -15.91
C PHE A 34 1.86 7.34 -17.43
N LEU A 35 0.97 6.67 -18.18
CA LEU A 35 0.94 6.76 -19.64
C LEU A 35 -0.06 7.80 -20.16
N GLU A 36 -1.11 8.12 -19.40
CA GLU A 36 -2.20 9.02 -19.78
C GLU A 36 -2.00 10.47 -19.30
N ASP A 37 -1.38 10.72 -18.14
CA ASP A 37 -1.15 12.07 -17.58
C ASP A 37 0.07 12.82 -18.17
N ASN A 38 0.26 12.76 -19.48
CA ASN A 38 1.36 13.45 -20.17
C ASN A 38 1.24 15.00 -20.18
N ASP A 39 0.27 15.60 -19.48
CA ASP A 39 -0.02 17.03 -19.60
C ASP A 39 0.35 17.91 -18.39
N GLN A 40 0.64 17.41 -17.18
CA GLN A 40 0.73 18.33 -16.01
C GLN A 40 1.83 18.15 -14.94
N GLY A 41 2.73 17.14 -15.00
CA GLY A 41 3.64 16.88 -13.85
C GLY A 41 5.15 16.89 -14.09
N PHE A 42 5.62 16.64 -15.31
CA PHE A 42 7.03 16.27 -15.56
C PHE A 42 7.72 17.09 -16.68
N GLY A 43 7.15 18.23 -17.08
CA GLY A 43 7.67 19.03 -18.20
C GLY A 43 7.66 18.25 -19.52
N ASP A 44 8.72 18.39 -20.34
CA ASP A 44 8.87 17.73 -21.65
C ASP A 44 9.19 16.21 -21.57
N PHE A 45 9.26 15.62 -20.38
CA PHE A 45 9.55 14.19 -20.23
C PHE A 45 8.38 13.34 -20.72
N LYS A 46 8.68 12.40 -21.63
CA LYS A 46 7.75 11.36 -22.05
C LYS A 46 8.25 10.01 -21.55
N PRO A 47 7.42 9.21 -20.85
CA PRO A 47 7.80 7.85 -20.48
C PRO A 47 8.13 6.99 -21.71
N ASP A 48 9.15 6.12 -21.60
CA ASP A 48 9.40 5.11 -22.61
C ASP A 48 8.42 3.94 -22.46
N VAL A 49 7.45 3.87 -23.37
CA VAL A 49 6.38 2.86 -23.37
C VAL A 49 6.92 1.43 -23.43
N ASN A 50 8.03 1.18 -24.15
CA ASN A 50 8.61 -0.15 -24.27
C ASN A 50 9.24 -0.58 -22.94
N VAL A 51 9.96 0.33 -22.29
CA VAL A 51 10.58 0.10 -20.97
C VAL A 51 9.52 -0.12 -19.91
N THR A 52 8.50 0.74 -19.85
CA THR A 52 7.35 0.60 -18.95
C THR A 52 6.67 -0.75 -19.13
N SER A 53 6.36 -1.12 -20.38
CA SER A 53 5.70 -2.39 -20.68
C SER A 53 6.56 -3.60 -20.29
N TYR A 54 7.87 -3.54 -20.56
CA TYR A 54 8.81 -4.60 -20.19
C TYR A 54 8.87 -4.82 -18.67
N ILE A 55 9.03 -3.72 -17.90
CA ILE A 55 9.10 -3.79 -16.44
C ILE A 55 7.78 -4.32 -15.86
N LEU A 56 6.64 -3.78 -16.30
CA LEU A 56 5.33 -4.21 -15.80
C LEU A 56 5.03 -5.67 -16.11
N ASN A 57 5.36 -6.14 -17.31
CA ASN A 57 5.17 -7.54 -17.68
C ASN A 57 6.02 -8.48 -16.82
N LYS A 58 7.26 -8.10 -16.51
CA LYS A 58 8.13 -8.86 -15.60
C LYS A 58 7.53 -8.92 -14.18
N VAL A 59 7.07 -7.78 -13.68
CA VAL A 59 6.44 -7.69 -12.35
C VAL A 59 5.17 -8.55 -12.30
N LYS A 60 4.31 -8.49 -13.34
CA LYS A 60 3.10 -9.32 -13.44
C LYS A 60 3.42 -10.81 -13.47
N ALA A 61 4.43 -11.23 -14.24
CA ALA A 61 4.87 -12.62 -14.26
C ALA A 61 5.37 -13.09 -12.88
N ASP A 62 6.11 -12.25 -12.16
CA ASP A 62 6.54 -12.55 -10.80
C ASP A 62 5.35 -12.64 -9.82
N ILE A 63 4.34 -11.77 -9.94
CA ILE A 63 3.10 -11.83 -9.14
C ILE A 63 2.35 -13.14 -9.40
N GLU A 64 2.21 -13.55 -10.66
CA GLU A 64 1.52 -14.80 -11.03
C GLU A 64 2.14 -16.03 -10.37
N SER A 65 3.47 -16.03 -10.23
CA SER A 65 4.24 -17.14 -9.64
C SER A 65 4.04 -17.33 -8.14
N ILE A 66 3.50 -16.34 -7.43
CA ILE A 66 3.30 -16.39 -5.96
C ILE A 66 2.24 -17.44 -5.61
N SER A 67 2.56 -18.34 -4.69
CA SER A 67 1.66 -19.42 -4.28
C SER A 67 1.42 -19.48 -2.76
N ASN A 68 2.15 -18.68 -1.98
CA ASN A 68 2.09 -18.70 -0.52
C ASN A 68 2.63 -17.39 0.08
N TYR A 69 2.38 -17.19 1.38
CA TYR A 69 2.75 -15.96 2.08
C TYR A 69 4.27 -15.71 2.12
N ASN A 70 5.08 -16.76 2.15
CA ASN A 70 6.54 -16.60 2.12
C ASN A 70 7.04 -16.07 0.76
N GLU A 71 6.38 -16.44 -0.33
CA GLU A 71 6.68 -15.90 -1.66
C GLU A 71 6.24 -14.44 -1.80
N ILE A 72 5.14 -14.04 -1.15
CA ILE A 72 4.77 -12.63 -1.04
C ILE A 72 5.90 -11.83 -0.37
N LYS A 73 6.44 -12.31 0.75
CA LYS A 73 7.57 -11.64 1.42
C LYS A 73 8.82 -11.55 0.55
N LYS A 74 9.13 -12.62 -0.20
CA LYS A 74 10.25 -12.60 -1.16
C LYS A 74 10.01 -11.60 -2.30
N PHE A 75 8.78 -11.51 -2.80
CA PHE A 75 8.40 -10.54 -3.82
C PHE A 75 8.57 -9.11 -3.27
N ILE A 76 8.04 -8.82 -2.09
CA ILE A 76 8.17 -7.51 -1.44
C ILE A 76 9.65 -7.18 -1.28
N SER A 77 10.46 -8.07 -0.70
CA SER A 77 11.89 -7.85 -0.52
C SER A 77 12.67 -7.63 -1.83
N LYS A 78 12.27 -8.32 -2.91
CA LYS A 78 12.88 -8.16 -4.25
C LYS A 78 12.62 -6.77 -4.85
N TYR A 79 11.47 -6.20 -4.54
CA TYR A 79 10.97 -4.96 -5.14
C TYR A 79 10.98 -3.75 -4.21
N SER A 80 11.25 -3.97 -2.92
CA SER A 80 11.51 -2.92 -1.95
C SER A 80 12.96 -2.47 -2.04
N LEU A 81 13.18 -1.16 -2.13
CA LEU A 81 14.48 -0.55 -1.91
C LEU A 81 14.80 -0.68 -0.41
N ASN A 82 15.86 -1.43 -0.10
CA ASN A 82 16.45 -1.54 1.24
C ASN A 82 17.04 -0.18 1.63
N VAL A 83 16.18 0.68 2.15
CA VAL A 83 16.58 1.96 2.73
C VAL A 83 16.47 1.79 4.24
N ASP A 84 17.60 1.80 4.92
CA ASP A 84 17.69 1.68 6.37
C ASP A 84 17.04 2.90 7.04
N GLY A 85 15.72 2.86 7.24
CA GLY A 85 14.97 3.94 7.86
C GLY A 85 13.50 3.60 7.99
N LYS A 86 13.01 3.55 9.24
CA LYS A 86 11.58 3.47 9.54
C LYS A 86 10.94 4.77 9.07
N GLU A 87 10.16 4.72 7.99
CA GLU A 87 9.23 5.76 7.53
C GLU A 87 9.76 6.95 6.68
N ASP A 88 11.00 6.96 6.21
CA ASP A 88 11.49 8.12 5.46
C ASP A 88 11.26 8.03 3.93
N LEU A 89 10.17 8.64 3.47
CA LEU A 89 10.03 9.11 2.07
C LEU A 89 11.25 9.94 1.63
N LYS A 90 11.89 10.64 2.57
CA LYS A 90 13.09 11.45 2.35
C LYS A 90 14.29 10.62 1.88
N SER A 91 14.55 9.49 2.53
CA SER A 91 15.69 8.64 2.19
C SER A 91 15.50 7.85 0.88
N ALA A 92 14.25 7.53 0.53
CA ALA A 92 13.92 6.98 -0.79
C ALA A 92 14.04 8.04 -1.91
N GLY A 93 13.63 9.29 -1.64
CA GLY A 93 13.81 10.42 -2.56
C GLY A 93 15.28 10.77 -2.79
N ASP A 94 16.09 10.81 -1.74
CA ASP A 94 17.52 11.11 -1.82
C ASP A 94 18.29 10.02 -2.58
N ALA A 95 17.99 8.75 -2.31
CA ALA A 95 18.59 7.62 -3.02
C ALA A 95 18.20 7.61 -4.51
N ALA A 96 16.93 7.91 -4.81
CA ALA A 96 16.46 8.00 -6.19
C ALA A 96 17.08 9.19 -6.94
N GLN A 97 17.19 10.35 -6.32
CA GLN A 97 17.86 11.50 -6.94
C GLN A 97 19.34 11.24 -7.20
N LEU A 98 20.05 10.60 -6.27
CA LEU A 98 21.44 10.17 -6.48
C LEU A 98 21.56 9.19 -7.65
N GLU A 99 20.69 8.17 -7.71
CA GLU A 99 20.65 7.22 -8.84
C GLU A 99 20.32 7.92 -10.17
N LEU A 100 19.40 8.89 -10.17
CA LEU A 100 19.07 9.76 -11.31
C LEU A 100 20.29 10.53 -11.80
N ILE A 101 20.98 11.24 -10.90
CA ILE A 101 22.15 12.07 -11.21
C ILE A 101 23.28 11.18 -11.75
N GLU A 102 23.58 10.06 -11.10
CA GLU A 102 24.60 9.11 -11.57
C GLU A 102 24.24 8.54 -12.94
N THR A 103 22.95 8.27 -13.19
CA THR A 103 22.52 7.65 -14.43
C THR A 103 22.53 8.62 -15.59
N ILE A 104 22.17 9.90 -15.36
CA ILE A 104 22.32 10.99 -16.33
C ILE A 104 23.80 11.19 -16.68
N GLN A 105 24.71 11.13 -15.70
CA GLN A 105 26.15 11.25 -15.94
C GLN A 105 26.75 10.06 -16.71
N LYS A 106 26.27 8.84 -16.45
CA LYS A 106 26.82 7.60 -17.04
C LYS A 106 26.21 7.25 -18.41
N ASN A 107 24.99 7.68 -18.70
CA ASN A 107 24.24 7.28 -19.91
C ASN A 107 23.54 8.48 -20.58
N PRO A 108 24.28 9.46 -21.12
CA PRO A 108 23.70 10.68 -21.70
C PRO A 108 22.80 10.42 -22.91
N ASP A 109 23.02 9.31 -23.63
CA ASP A 109 22.28 9.00 -24.87
C ASP A 109 20.96 8.25 -24.63
N ASN A 110 20.76 7.65 -23.44
CA ASN A 110 19.59 6.84 -23.08
C ASN A 110 18.88 7.36 -21.81
N ILE A 111 18.95 8.67 -21.56
CA ILE A 111 18.42 9.30 -20.35
C ILE A 111 16.93 8.97 -20.13
N GLN A 112 16.12 9.01 -21.19
CA GLN A 112 14.67 8.80 -21.10
C GLN A 112 14.29 7.38 -20.64
N GLU A 113 14.91 6.35 -21.21
CA GLU A 113 14.74 4.95 -20.79
C GLU A 113 15.12 4.78 -19.31
N LYS A 114 16.23 5.39 -18.90
CA LYS A 114 16.74 5.25 -17.54
C LYS A 114 15.92 5.98 -16.48
N ILE A 115 15.45 7.19 -16.80
CA ILE A 115 14.52 7.93 -15.95
C ILE A 115 13.20 7.13 -15.82
N THR A 116 12.70 6.58 -16.93
CA THR A 116 11.53 5.69 -16.92
C THR A 116 11.76 4.50 -16.00
N GLU A 117 12.88 3.77 -16.15
CA GLU A 117 13.22 2.63 -15.30
C GLU A 117 13.23 2.99 -13.80
N LEU A 118 13.81 4.14 -13.44
CA LEU A 118 13.88 4.58 -12.06
C LEU A 118 12.50 4.94 -11.48
N ILE A 119 11.70 5.73 -12.20
CA ILE A 119 10.34 6.08 -11.77
C ILE A 119 9.53 4.80 -11.53
N MET A 120 9.62 3.85 -12.45
CA MET A 120 8.96 2.54 -12.32
C MET A 120 9.41 1.80 -11.05
N LYS A 121 10.73 1.72 -10.78
CA LYS A 121 11.26 1.08 -9.56
C LYS A 121 10.77 1.76 -8.29
N MET A 122 10.78 3.10 -8.24
CA MET A 122 10.30 3.85 -7.08
C MET A 122 8.84 3.58 -6.79
N GLN A 123 8.00 3.58 -7.82
CA GLN A 123 6.55 3.38 -7.66
C GLN A 123 6.24 1.96 -7.23
N ILE A 124 6.89 0.95 -7.82
CA ILE A 124 6.76 -0.44 -7.38
C ILE A 124 7.26 -0.60 -5.94
N ASN A 125 8.35 0.06 -5.56
CA ASN A 125 8.84 0.07 -4.18
C ASN A 125 7.81 0.67 -3.22
N ASN A 126 7.17 1.79 -3.57
CA ASN A 126 6.17 2.43 -2.72
C ASN A 126 4.94 1.52 -2.53
N ILE A 127 4.43 0.94 -3.62
CA ILE A 127 3.32 -0.01 -3.60
C ILE A 127 3.67 -1.20 -2.69
N THR A 128 4.85 -1.78 -2.86
CA THR A 128 5.28 -2.97 -2.08
C THR A 128 5.51 -2.66 -0.60
N LYS A 129 6.06 -1.49 -0.24
CA LYS A 129 6.19 -1.04 1.15
C LYS A 129 4.83 -0.84 1.82
N ASN A 130 3.84 -0.29 1.10
CA ASN A 130 2.50 -0.13 1.65
C ASN A 130 1.80 -1.48 1.82
N LEU A 131 1.94 -2.39 0.87
CA LEU A 131 1.46 -3.77 0.98
C LEU A 131 2.05 -4.53 2.18
N GLU A 132 3.35 -4.35 2.45
CA GLU A 132 4.02 -4.94 3.62
C GLU A 132 3.34 -4.52 4.94
N LYS A 133 3.02 -3.24 5.07
CA LYS A 133 2.33 -2.71 6.26
C LYS A 133 0.94 -3.30 6.43
N SER A 134 0.19 -3.49 5.34
CA SER A 134 -1.12 -4.14 5.38
C SER A 134 -1.03 -5.62 5.75
N LEU A 135 -0.03 -6.34 5.24
CA LEU A 135 0.21 -7.77 5.50
C LEU A 135 0.66 -8.11 6.92
N ASN A 136 1.10 -7.13 7.71
CA ASN A 136 1.46 -7.33 9.11
C ASN A 136 0.32 -8.00 9.93
N VAL A 137 -0.94 -7.81 9.53
CA VAL A 137 -2.06 -8.52 10.17
C VAL A 137 -1.91 -10.04 10.07
N ILE A 138 -1.38 -10.58 8.96
CA ILE A 138 -1.15 -12.01 8.76
C ILE A 138 -0.06 -12.53 9.71
N GLU A 139 1.02 -11.78 9.89
CA GLU A 139 2.10 -12.17 10.81
C GLU A 139 1.61 -12.20 12.27
N ILE A 140 0.80 -11.20 12.65
CA ILE A 140 0.24 -11.12 13.99
C ILE A 140 -0.74 -12.26 14.24
N LEU A 141 -1.59 -12.58 13.26
CA LEU A 141 -2.49 -13.72 13.35
C LEU A 141 -1.71 -15.03 13.49
N ALA A 142 -0.73 -15.28 12.60
CA ALA A 142 0.09 -16.49 12.63
C ALA A 142 0.83 -16.65 13.97
N SER A 143 1.38 -15.55 14.50
CA SER A 143 2.08 -15.55 15.79
C SER A 143 1.17 -15.77 16.98
N LYS A 144 -0.08 -15.29 16.96
CA LYS A 144 -0.99 -15.37 18.10
C LYS A 144 -1.86 -16.61 18.12
N LEU A 145 -2.30 -17.08 16.96
CA LEU A 145 -3.20 -18.23 16.81
C LEU A 145 -2.43 -19.54 16.54
N GLY A 146 -1.17 -19.45 16.11
CA GLY A 146 -0.34 -20.59 15.75
C GLY A 146 -0.60 -21.07 14.31
N GLU A 147 0.46 -21.16 13.50
CA GLU A 147 0.36 -21.58 12.09
C GLU A 147 -0.19 -23.02 11.92
N ASP A 148 0.16 -23.92 12.84
CA ASP A 148 -0.19 -25.34 12.76
C ASP A 148 -1.55 -25.66 13.41
N THR A 149 -2.20 -24.67 14.04
CA THR A 149 -3.50 -24.83 14.68
C THR A 149 -4.56 -25.17 13.63
N ALA A 150 -5.43 -26.14 13.94
CA ALA A 150 -6.56 -26.45 13.07
C ALA A 150 -7.55 -25.27 13.09
N ILE A 151 -8.09 -24.87 11.93
CA ILE A 151 -8.98 -23.69 11.85
C ILE A 151 -10.22 -23.87 12.74
N GLU A 152 -10.74 -25.10 12.80
CA GLU A 152 -11.90 -25.47 13.63
C GLU A 152 -11.63 -25.42 15.15
N ASP A 153 -10.37 -25.28 15.57
CA ASP A 153 -9.98 -25.10 16.97
C ASP A 153 -9.76 -23.62 17.33
N ILE A 154 -9.74 -22.73 16.33
CA ILE A 154 -9.58 -21.29 16.53
C ILE A 154 -10.95 -20.68 16.84
N GLU A 155 -11.07 -20.08 18.03
CA GLU A 155 -12.25 -19.32 18.44
C GLU A 155 -12.39 -18.07 17.56
N TYR A 156 -13.58 -17.89 16.97
CA TYR A 156 -13.88 -16.75 16.12
C TYR A 156 -13.74 -15.42 16.87
N GLU A 157 -14.10 -15.38 18.15
CA GLU A 157 -14.00 -14.16 18.96
C GLU A 157 -12.53 -13.72 19.16
N ASP A 158 -11.59 -14.68 19.29
CA ASP A 158 -10.16 -14.38 19.39
C ASP A 158 -9.62 -13.82 18.06
N LEU A 159 -10.05 -14.41 16.94
CA LEU A 159 -9.72 -13.90 15.61
C LEU A 159 -10.15 -12.43 15.47
N ILE A 160 -11.42 -12.13 15.74
CA ILE A 160 -11.96 -10.76 15.63
C ILE A 160 -11.23 -9.80 16.57
N TYR A 161 -11.00 -10.19 17.82
CA TYR A 161 -10.26 -9.36 18.76
C TYR A 161 -8.85 -9.00 18.25
N ILE A 162 -8.14 -9.94 17.62
CA ILE A 162 -6.81 -9.68 17.06
C ILE A 162 -6.88 -8.73 15.87
N LEU A 163 -7.84 -8.95 14.97
CA LEU A 163 -8.06 -8.13 13.77
C LEU A 163 -8.40 -6.68 14.13
N ASP A 164 -9.36 -6.47 15.04
CA ASP A 164 -9.79 -5.15 15.49
C ASP A 164 -8.65 -4.39 16.16
N ASN A 165 -7.91 -5.04 17.07
CA ASN A 165 -6.75 -4.42 17.70
C ASN A 165 -5.66 -4.03 16.70
N ASN A 166 -5.49 -4.80 15.62
CA ASN A 166 -4.56 -4.45 14.57
C ASN A 166 -5.04 -3.25 13.74
N LEU A 167 -6.33 -3.23 13.40
CA LEU A 167 -6.96 -2.14 12.66
C LEU A 167 -6.91 -0.82 13.44
N GLN A 168 -7.17 -0.85 14.75
CA GLN A 168 -7.11 0.36 15.59
C GLN A 168 -5.76 1.08 15.51
N LYS A 169 -4.64 0.33 15.37
CA LYS A 169 -3.32 0.95 15.19
C LYS A 169 -3.20 1.77 13.90
N SER A 170 -3.86 1.35 12.82
CA SER A 170 -3.88 2.09 11.55
C SER A 170 -4.89 3.24 11.62
N LEU A 171 -6.04 3.05 12.28
CA LEU A 171 -7.00 4.13 12.55
C LEU A 171 -6.38 5.25 13.39
N ASP A 172 -5.55 4.93 14.38
CA ASP A 172 -4.85 5.93 15.18
C ASP A 172 -3.85 6.77 14.38
N LYS A 173 -3.27 6.22 13.30
CA LYS A 173 -2.38 7.00 12.41
C LYS A 173 -3.18 8.05 11.64
N ILE A 174 -4.30 7.66 11.03
CA ILE A 174 -5.14 8.61 10.29
C ILE A 174 -5.80 9.63 11.23
N ARG A 175 -6.24 9.22 12.43
CA ARG A 175 -6.73 10.17 13.45
C ARG A 175 -5.72 11.24 13.79
N ARG A 176 -4.45 10.87 14.03
CA ARG A 176 -3.40 11.84 14.30
C ARG A 176 -3.18 12.77 13.11
N TRP A 177 -3.14 12.22 11.90
CA TRP A 177 -3.01 13.02 10.69
C TRP A 177 -4.18 14.02 10.56
N ASN A 178 -5.42 13.60 10.84
CA ASN A 178 -6.61 14.46 10.79
C ASN A 178 -6.56 15.58 11.83
N LEU A 179 -6.09 15.30 13.05
CA LEU A 179 -5.90 16.32 14.09
C LEU A 179 -4.86 17.37 13.69
N GLU A 180 -3.83 16.96 12.96
CA GLU A 180 -2.80 17.85 12.42
C GLU A 180 -3.31 18.62 11.17
N ASN A 181 -4.32 18.10 10.48
CA ASN A 181 -4.83 18.59 9.19
C ASN A 181 -6.37 18.70 9.14
N PRO A 182 -7.00 19.47 10.04
CA PRO A 182 -8.46 19.42 10.27
C PRO A 182 -9.27 19.82 9.03
N LYS A 183 -8.81 20.81 8.26
CA LYS A 183 -9.51 21.27 7.04
C LYS A 183 -9.72 20.16 6.01
N HIS A 184 -8.80 19.22 5.93
CA HIS A 184 -8.90 18.10 4.99
C HIS A 184 -9.78 16.97 5.55
N SER A 185 -9.79 16.79 6.88
CA SER A 185 -10.57 15.73 7.51
C SER A 185 -12.09 15.92 7.40
N GLU A 186 -12.56 17.17 7.21
CA GLU A 186 -13.98 17.48 7.02
C GLU A 186 -14.58 16.84 5.76
N PHE A 187 -13.77 16.55 4.74
CA PHE A 187 -14.24 16.00 3.47
C PHE A 187 -14.61 14.50 3.53
N TYR A 188 -14.18 13.80 4.58
CA TYR A 188 -14.42 12.36 4.75
C TYR A 188 -14.76 11.99 6.21
N GLU A 189 -15.36 12.94 6.95
CA GLU A 189 -15.69 12.76 8.36
C GLU A 189 -16.70 11.61 8.58
N GLU A 190 -17.67 11.45 7.66
CA GLU A 190 -18.66 10.38 7.72
C GLU A 190 -18.03 9.01 7.48
N GLU A 191 -17.10 8.91 6.52
CA GLU A 191 -16.34 7.70 6.26
C GLU A 191 -15.50 7.31 7.49
N MET A 192 -14.87 8.29 8.16
CA MET A 192 -14.18 8.03 9.42
C MET A 192 -15.11 7.47 10.49
N LYS A 193 -16.34 7.98 10.64
CA LYS A 193 -17.31 7.41 11.59
C LYS A 193 -17.62 5.95 11.28
N ILE A 194 -17.78 5.58 10.01
CA ILE A 194 -18.00 4.20 9.57
C ILE A 194 -16.80 3.32 9.93
N LEU A 195 -15.58 3.79 9.62
CA LEU A 195 -14.34 3.09 9.95
C LEU A 195 -14.17 2.82 11.44
N GLU A 196 -14.66 3.71 12.29
CA GLU A 196 -14.51 3.59 13.74
C GLU A 196 -15.58 2.76 14.42
N SER A 197 -16.82 2.80 13.92
CA SER A 197 -17.99 2.35 14.68
C SER A 197 -18.79 1.22 14.04
N ASP A 198 -18.73 1.03 12.72
CA ASP A 198 -19.52 -0.02 12.07
C ASP A 198 -18.92 -1.41 12.38
N ALA A 199 -19.75 -2.43 12.53
CA ALA A 199 -19.27 -3.81 12.75
C ALA A 199 -19.03 -4.55 11.42
N ASP A 200 -19.56 -4.02 10.31
CA ASP A 200 -19.47 -4.60 8.99
C ASP A 200 -18.19 -4.13 8.27
N PHE A 201 -17.28 -5.07 8.04
CA PHE A 201 -16.02 -4.82 7.35
C PHE A 201 -16.18 -4.45 5.88
N ASP A 202 -17.31 -4.79 5.23
CA ASP A 202 -17.55 -4.37 3.85
C ASP A 202 -17.88 -2.88 3.79
N LYS A 203 -18.67 -2.36 4.73
CA LYS A 203 -18.90 -0.92 4.83
C LYS A 203 -17.63 -0.16 5.21
N LYS A 204 -16.82 -0.73 6.10
CA LYS A 204 -15.49 -0.15 6.38
C LYS A 204 -14.62 -0.13 5.12
N LYS A 205 -14.69 -1.17 4.29
CA LYS A 205 -13.94 -1.23 3.04
C LYS A 205 -14.37 -0.08 2.11
N GLU A 206 -15.67 0.06 1.86
CA GLU A 206 -16.21 1.15 1.02
C GLU A 206 -15.78 2.53 1.54
N ALA A 207 -15.91 2.77 2.85
CA ALA A 207 -15.45 4.02 3.48
C ALA A 207 -13.94 4.25 3.29
N SER A 208 -13.12 3.20 3.39
CA SER A 208 -11.67 3.32 3.19
C SER A 208 -11.28 3.61 1.73
N GLU A 209 -12.05 3.14 0.76
CA GLU A 209 -11.86 3.45 -0.67
C GLU A 209 -12.14 4.92 -0.94
N ILE A 210 -13.20 5.48 -0.36
CA ILE A 210 -13.53 6.91 -0.48
C ILE A 210 -12.41 7.78 0.10
N ILE A 211 -11.90 7.43 1.28
CA ILE A 211 -10.78 8.15 1.92
C ILE A 211 -9.52 8.08 1.05
N GLU A 212 -9.15 6.90 0.54
CA GLU A 212 -8.00 6.76 -0.35
C GLU A 212 -8.16 7.58 -1.63
N HIS A 213 -9.35 7.59 -2.23
CA HIS A 213 -9.65 8.42 -3.40
C HIS A 213 -9.51 9.91 -3.11
N PHE A 214 -9.95 10.38 -1.94
CA PHE A 214 -9.71 11.76 -1.51
C PHE A 214 -8.20 12.08 -1.51
N PHE A 215 -7.39 11.25 -0.83
CA PHE A 215 -5.94 11.47 -0.76
C PHE A 215 -5.25 11.39 -2.12
N SER A 216 -5.77 10.58 -3.04
CA SER A 216 -5.22 10.45 -4.40
C SER A 216 -5.48 11.70 -5.26
N ASN A 217 -6.55 12.45 -4.99
CA ASN A 217 -6.95 13.61 -5.80
C ASN A 217 -6.47 14.95 -5.22
N VAL A 218 -6.34 15.06 -3.90
CA VAL A 218 -6.09 16.34 -3.20
C VAL A 218 -4.68 16.90 -3.41
N ILE A 219 -3.69 16.05 -3.70
CA ILE A 219 -2.31 16.51 -3.93
C ILE A 219 -2.21 17.45 -5.15
N GLY A 220 -3.00 17.23 -6.20
CA GLY A 220 -3.00 18.06 -7.41
C GLY A 220 -3.73 19.38 -7.25
N GLU A 221 -4.62 19.51 -6.26
CA GLU A 221 -5.45 20.71 -6.06
C GLU A 221 -4.84 21.71 -5.06
N GLU A 222 -4.00 21.25 -4.13
CA GLU A 222 -3.48 22.05 -3.00
C GLU A 222 -2.02 22.52 -3.18
N ILE A 223 -1.28 21.95 -4.12
CA ILE A 223 0.09 22.37 -4.44
C ILE A 223 0.03 23.19 -5.74
N ASP A 224 0.17 24.51 -5.64
CA ASP A 224 0.19 25.36 -6.83
C ASP A 224 1.52 25.20 -7.61
N GLU A 225 1.51 25.53 -8.91
CA GLU A 225 2.70 25.43 -9.77
C GLU A 225 3.91 26.23 -9.22
N LYS A 226 3.67 27.30 -8.46
CA LYS A 226 4.76 28.12 -7.87
C LYS A 226 5.38 27.46 -6.65
N GLU A 227 4.58 26.81 -5.81
CA GLU A 227 5.04 25.99 -4.70
C GLU A 227 5.77 24.74 -5.20
N MET A 228 5.47 24.24 -6.41
CA MET A 228 6.25 23.18 -7.08
C MET A 228 7.60 23.70 -7.63
N GLU A 229 7.61 24.90 -8.23
CA GLU A 229 8.82 25.54 -8.75
C GLU A 229 9.81 25.95 -7.63
N ASP A 230 9.31 26.27 -6.44
CA ASP A 230 10.10 26.67 -5.27
C ASP A 230 10.52 25.49 -4.35
N ILE A 231 10.29 24.22 -4.74
CA ILE A 231 10.77 23.06 -3.97
C ILE A 231 12.29 22.97 -4.06
N ASP A 232 12.96 23.55 -3.08
CA ASP A 232 14.37 23.28 -2.83
C ASP A 232 14.53 22.00 -2.00
N VAL A 233 15.17 20.99 -2.58
CA VAL A 233 15.42 19.69 -1.95
C VAL A 233 16.19 19.85 -0.63
N GLU A 234 17.06 20.87 -0.55
CA GLU A 234 17.83 21.15 0.67
C GLU A 234 16.96 21.71 1.81
N ASN A 235 15.77 22.25 1.50
CA ASN A 235 14.83 22.84 2.47
C ASN A 235 13.59 21.97 2.77
N LEU A 236 13.46 20.82 2.11
CA LEU A 236 12.42 19.82 2.41
C LEU A 236 12.59 19.26 3.84
N ASN A 237 11.63 19.57 4.70
CA ASN A 237 11.58 19.11 6.09
C ASN A 237 10.22 18.47 6.39
N GLU A 238 10.09 17.81 7.55
CA GLU A 238 8.88 17.04 7.91
C GLU A 238 7.57 17.84 7.88
N ARG A 239 7.63 19.18 7.89
CA ARG A 239 6.47 20.08 7.84
C ARG A 239 6.15 20.58 6.43
N SER A 240 6.96 20.25 5.43
CA SER A 240 6.67 20.58 4.04
C SER A 240 5.36 19.90 3.61
N LYS A 241 4.45 20.67 2.98
CA LYS A 241 3.12 20.18 2.57
C LYS A 241 3.19 18.84 1.83
N ILE A 242 4.10 18.72 0.87
CA ILE A 242 4.33 17.47 0.09
C ILE A 242 4.63 16.27 0.99
N ILE A 243 5.46 16.44 2.02
CA ILE A 243 5.79 15.35 2.95
C ILE A 243 4.56 15.00 3.79
N VAL A 244 3.81 16.01 4.27
CA VAL A 244 2.59 15.81 5.06
C VAL A 244 1.50 15.08 4.24
N PHE A 245 1.28 15.48 2.99
CA PHE A 245 0.31 14.85 2.11
C PHE A 245 0.72 13.44 1.67
N ASN A 246 2.00 13.22 1.33
CA ASN A 246 2.50 11.88 1.02
C ASN A 246 2.36 10.93 2.22
N LYS A 247 2.57 11.42 3.46
CA LYS A 247 2.27 10.66 4.67
C LYS A 247 0.78 10.29 4.74
N GLY A 248 -0.11 11.23 4.42
CA GLY A 248 -1.56 11.00 4.32
C GLY A 248 -1.93 9.90 3.32
N ILE A 249 -1.40 9.98 2.09
CA ILE A 249 -1.56 8.93 1.06
C ILE A 249 -1.13 7.57 1.63
N MET A 250 0.11 7.47 2.13
CA MET A 250 0.63 6.19 2.64
C MET A 250 -0.21 5.60 3.78
N ILE A 251 -0.72 6.44 4.68
CA ILE A 251 -1.60 6.02 5.77
C ILE A 251 -2.94 5.50 5.21
N SER A 252 -3.53 6.22 4.25
CA SER A 252 -4.81 5.83 3.64
C SER A 252 -4.71 4.53 2.83
N GLU A 253 -3.63 4.34 2.07
CA GLU A 253 -3.38 3.10 1.32
C GLU A 253 -3.14 1.90 2.25
N GLU A 254 -2.34 2.09 3.32
CA GLU A 254 -2.16 1.06 4.36
C GLU A 254 -3.51 0.64 4.95
N LEU A 255 -4.34 1.63 5.29
CA LEU A 255 -5.63 1.44 5.94
C LEU A 255 -6.61 0.69 5.03
N ARG A 256 -6.76 1.12 3.77
CA ARG A 256 -7.58 0.43 2.76
C ARG A 256 -7.11 -1.01 2.57
N GLY A 257 -5.83 -1.22 2.28
CA GLY A 257 -5.28 -2.55 2.03
C GLY A 257 -5.51 -3.49 3.22
N LYS A 258 -5.35 -2.97 4.44
CA LYS A 258 -5.61 -3.71 5.66
C LYS A 258 -7.09 -4.05 5.82
N ILE A 259 -8.00 -3.08 5.68
CA ILE A 259 -9.43 -3.32 5.82
C ILE A 259 -9.93 -4.33 4.77
N GLU A 260 -9.47 -4.24 3.53
CA GLU A 260 -9.85 -5.21 2.50
C GLU A 260 -9.38 -6.63 2.85
N LEU A 261 -8.15 -6.78 3.33
CA LEU A 261 -7.64 -8.08 3.77
C LEU A 261 -8.45 -8.62 4.96
N ILE A 262 -8.77 -7.77 5.93
CA ILE A 262 -9.60 -8.15 7.08
C ILE A 262 -11.02 -8.54 6.64
N SER A 263 -11.63 -7.80 5.71
CA SER A 263 -12.93 -8.14 5.12
C SER A 263 -12.92 -9.52 4.47
N ILE A 264 -11.86 -9.88 3.73
CA ILE A 264 -11.73 -11.21 3.11
C ILE A 264 -11.63 -12.30 4.20
N ILE A 265 -10.85 -12.07 5.26
CA ILE A 265 -10.75 -13.00 6.39
C ILE A 265 -12.13 -13.16 7.06
N TYR A 266 -12.86 -12.06 7.24
CA TYR A 266 -14.20 -12.06 7.84
C TYR A 266 -15.22 -12.84 6.99
N LYS A 267 -15.21 -12.67 5.66
CA LYS A 267 -16.10 -13.39 4.74
C LYS A 267 -15.90 -14.91 4.75
N ASN A 268 -14.73 -15.36 5.15
CA ASN A 268 -14.39 -16.78 5.28
C ASN A 268 -14.46 -17.26 6.75
N SER A 269 -15.11 -16.49 7.63
CA SER A 269 -15.19 -16.77 9.07
C SER A 269 -16.01 -18.01 9.45
N ASP A 270 -16.82 -18.55 8.53
CA ASP A 270 -17.60 -19.78 8.76
C ASP A 270 -16.73 -21.03 8.98
N LEU A 271 -15.44 -20.95 8.69
CA LEU A 271 -14.47 -22.02 8.93
C LEU A 271 -14.03 -22.11 10.41
N PHE A 272 -14.24 -21.06 11.19
CA PHE A 272 -13.77 -20.94 12.57
C PHE A 272 -14.79 -21.45 13.57
N LYS A 273 -14.32 -21.78 14.77
CA LYS A 273 -15.19 -22.21 15.86
C LYS A 273 -16.02 -21.03 16.33
N LYS A 274 -17.34 -21.12 16.14
CA LYS A 274 -18.31 -20.18 16.72
C LYS A 274 -18.82 -20.75 18.03
N ASN A 275 -18.85 -19.94 19.08
CA ASN A 275 -19.52 -20.34 20.30
C ASN A 275 -21.02 -20.45 20.03
N ASN A 276 -21.55 -21.68 20.06
CA ASN A 276 -22.98 -21.91 20.06
C ASN A 276 -23.53 -21.38 21.39
N ALA A 277 -24.06 -20.16 21.37
CA ALA A 277 -24.94 -19.65 22.42
C ALA A 277 -26.33 -20.27 22.29
#